data_AF-A0A929ZKZ8-F1
#
_entry.id   AF-A0A929ZKZ8-F1
#
_cell.length_a   1.000
_cell.length_b   1.000
_cell.length_c   1.000
_cell.angle_alpha   90.00
_cell.angle_beta   90.00
_cell.angle_gamma   90.00
#
_symmetry.space_group_name_H-M   'P 1'
#
loop_
_entity.id
_entity.type
_entity.pdbx_description
1 polymer ?
#
loop_
_entity_poly.entity_id
_entity_poly.type
_entity_poly.pdbx_seq_one_letter_code
_entity_poly.pdbx_strand_id
1 'polypeptide(L)' 'MKLVLIRHGESEWNKLNLFTGWTDVELSEKGVEEAKA' A
#
# COMPACT_ATOMS: atom_id res chain seq x y z
N MET A 1 -18.77 20.09 1.71
CA MET A 1 -17.57 19.61 1.00
C MET A 1 -17.15 18.29 1.64
N LYS A 2 -16.88 17.24 0.86
CA LYS A 2 -16.51 15.91 1.39
C LYS A 2 -15.09 15.58 0.92
N LEU A 3 -14.16 15.47 1.85
CA LEU A 3 -12.78 15.02 1.60
C LEU A 3 -12.70 13.53 1.91
N VAL A 4 -12.05 12.78 1.03
CA VAL A 4 -11.78 11.35 1.23
C VAL A 4 -10.28 11.13 1.09
N LEU A 5 -9.68 10.48 2.08
CA LEU A 5 -8.28 10.08 2.10
C LEU A 5 -8.22 8.56 2.03
N ILE A 6 -7.37 8.03 1.17
CA ILE A 6 -7.20 6.59 0.96
C ILE A 6 -5.70 6.29 1.04
N ARG A 7 -5.36 5.18 1.69
CA ARG A 7 -3.99 4.65 1.74
C ARG A 7 -3.78 3.70 0.56
N HIS A 8 -2.57 3.63 0.03
CA HIS A 8 -2.18 2.60 -0.94
C HIS A 8 -2.37 1.18 -0.36
N GLY A 9 -2.49 0.18 -1.24
CA GLY A 9 -2.58 -1.23 -0.85
C GLY A 9 -1.31 -1.74 -0.16
N GLU A 10 -1.38 -2.92 0.43
CA GLU A 10 -0.24 -3.57 1.10
C GLU A 10 0.99 -3.67 0.17
N SER A 11 2.14 -3.17 0.62
CA SER A 11 3.42 -3.36 -0.07
C SER A 11 4.16 -4.61 0.40
N GLU A 12 5.13 -5.09 -0.39
CA GLU A 12 6.00 -6.21 0.02
C GLU A 12 6.71 -5.94 1.36
N TRP A 13 7.05 -4.68 1.64
CA TRP A 13 7.67 -4.29 2.91
C TRP A 13 6.66 -4.19 4.05
N ASN A 14 5.40 -3.85 3.79
CA ASN A 14 4.36 -3.91 4.81
C ASN A 14 4.15 -5.35 5.30
N LYS A 15 4.13 -6.32 4.37
CA LYS A 15 4.06 -7.76 4.68
C LYS A 15 5.21 -8.23 5.57
N LEU A 16 6.41 -7.67 5.39
CA LEU A 16 7.61 -8.01 6.16
C LEU A 16 7.83 -7.12 7.40
N ASN A 17 6.89 -6.20 7.71
CA ASN A 17 7.04 -5.20 8.78
C ASN A 17 8.32 -4.34 8.68
N LEU A 18 8.74 -4.03 7.46
CA LEU A 18 9.87 -3.15 7.18
C LEU A 18 9.40 -1.70 6.98
N PHE A 19 10.24 -0.75 7.38
CA PHE A 19 9.98 0.67 7.21
C PHE A 19 10.29 1.13 5.77
N THR A 20 9.28 1.59 5.04
CA THR A 20 9.43 2.01 3.62
C THR A 20 10.11 3.36 3.44
N GLY A 21 9.76 4.37 4.25
CA GLY A 21 10.29 5.73 4.11
C GLY A 21 10.02 6.32 2.72
N TRP A 22 11.09 6.71 2.03
CA TRP A 22 11.07 7.26 0.67
C TRP A 22 11.37 6.23 -0.42
N THR A 23 11.52 4.96 -0.02
CA THR A 23 11.82 3.88 -0.96
C THR A 23 10.57 3.56 -1.76
N ASP A 24 10.70 3.48 -3.08
CA ASP A 24 9.61 3.05 -3.95
C ASP A 24 9.50 1.52 -3.92
N VAL A 25 8.52 1.02 -3.16
CA VAL A 25 8.32 -0.42 -2.92
C VAL A 25 7.03 -0.87 -3.58
N GLU A 26 7.16 -1.91 -4.39
CA GLU A 26 6.03 -2.53 -5.09
C GLU A 26 4.94 -3.06 -4.15
N LEU A 27 3.71 -3.10 -4.68
CA LEU A 27 2.58 -3.72 -4.00
C LEU A 27 2.76 -5.24 -3.92
N SER A 28 2.24 -5.83 -2.86
CA SER A 28 2.09 -7.28 -2.79
C SER A 28 0.94 -7.75 -3.68
N GLU A 29 0.88 -9.05 -3.99
CA GLU A 29 -0.27 -9.63 -4.71
C GLU A 29 -1.59 -9.26 -4.01
N LYS A 30 -1.60 -9.27 -2.68
CA LYS A 30 -2.74 -8.82 -1.88
C LYS A 30 -2.99 -7.31 -2.02
N GLY A 31 -1.96 -6.49 -1.98
CA GLY A 31 -2.09 -5.03 -2.19
C GLY A 31 -2.63 -4.66 -3.57
N VAL A 32 -2.30 -5.45 -4.61
CA VAL A 32 -2.87 -5.28 -5.95
C VAL A 32 -4.36 -5.59 -5.96
N GLU A 33 -4.81 -6.64 -5.26
CA GLU A 33 -6.24 -6.93 -5.12
C GLU A 33 -6.98 -5.87 -4.29
N GLU A 34 -6.36 -5.33 -3.22
CA GLU A 34 -6.91 -4.22 -2.43
C GLU A 34 -7.12 -2.95 -3.27
N ALA A 35 -6.23 -2.68 -4.23
CA ALA A 35 -6.34 -1.53 -5.12
C ALA A 35 -7.41 -1.68 -6.21
N LYS A 36 -7.87 -2.90 -6.49
CA LYS A 36 -8.93 -3.18 -7.48
C LYS A 36 -10.35 -3.07 -6.89
N ALA A 37 -10.48 -3.19 -5.57
CA ALA A 37 -11.74 -3.15 -4.83
C ALA A 37 -12.16 -1.71 -4.50
#